data_AF-A0A1J5JNF6-F1
#
_entry.id   AF-A0A1J5JNF6-F1
#
_cell.length_a   1.000
_cell.length_b   1.000
_cell.length_c   1.000
_cell.angle_alpha   90.00
_cell.angle_beta   90.00
_cell.angle_gamma   90.00
#
_symmetry.space_group_name_H-M   'P 1'
#
loop_
_entity.id
_entity.type
_entity.pdbx_description
1 polymer ?
#
loop_
_entity_poly.entity_id
_entity_poly.type
_entity_poly.pdbx_seq_one_letter_code
_entity_poly.pdbx_strand_id
1 'polypeptide(L)'
;MSTKLSTRNRINEKLEKIKAIRFVDYKLEPIFVNVKSKEIKSFRILLLNDTEKVKENIKEARRTDGLWTIVTNICSKEDDLKGFTAAELISSYRDKNQIEEAFKNVKSFINVQPFHVWTSTHVRAHYTICVLSYLLNITVINILRKGDTDIKSQQTVYDILKKGIVGKISIKNASDDNLKLILLKPDQEKILKLFQNEGIIEKKYLKSMNINYS
;
A
#
# COMPACT_ATOMS: atom_id res chain seq x y z
N MET A 1 -12.72 -16.26 32.47
CA MET A 1 -13.06 -14.92 33.03
C MET A 1 -12.19 -13.89 32.30
N SER A 2 -12.74 -13.25 31.27
CA SER A 2 -11.97 -12.49 30.27
C SER A 2 -11.58 -11.09 30.77
N THR A 3 -10.36 -10.70 30.40
CA THR A 3 -9.49 -9.62 30.86
C THR A 3 -10.06 -8.19 30.72
N LYS A 4 -10.34 -7.52 31.84
CA LYS A 4 -10.45 -6.05 31.86
C LYS A 4 -9.05 -5.44 31.91
N LEU A 5 -8.47 -5.10 30.75
CA LEU A 5 -7.26 -4.26 30.72
C LEU A 5 -7.59 -2.87 31.25
N SER A 6 -6.79 -2.36 32.18
CA SER A 6 -6.85 -0.98 32.66
C SER A 6 -6.76 -0.01 31.47
N THR A 7 -7.49 1.11 31.52
CA THR A 7 -7.41 2.21 30.53
C THR A 7 -5.96 2.62 30.26
N ARG A 8 -5.11 2.56 31.29
CA ARG A 8 -3.68 2.82 31.18
C ARG A 8 -2.96 1.82 30.28
N ASN A 9 -3.24 0.53 30.42
CA ASN A 9 -2.60 -0.52 29.61
C ASN A 9 -2.97 -0.38 28.13
N ARG A 10 -4.23 -0.04 27.83
CA ARG A 10 -4.68 0.21 26.45
C ARG A 10 -3.99 1.42 25.81
N ILE A 11 -3.68 2.44 26.61
CA ILE A 11 -2.91 3.60 26.14
C ILE A 11 -1.45 3.21 25.91
N ASN A 12 -0.83 2.48 26.83
CA ASN A 12 0.54 1.97 26.68
C ASN A 12 0.69 1.10 25.43
N GLU A 13 -0.21 0.13 25.21
CA GLU A 13 -0.17 -0.71 24.00
C GLU A 13 -0.25 0.12 22.71
N LYS A 14 -1.05 1.18 22.70
CA LYS A 14 -1.12 2.09 21.54
C LYS A 14 0.17 2.88 21.37
N LEU A 15 0.74 3.40 22.46
CA LEU A 15 2.00 4.15 22.44
C LEU A 15 3.20 3.28 22.04
N GLU A 16 3.20 2.01 22.42
CA GLU A 16 4.20 1.02 21.99
C GLU A 16 4.12 0.74 20.50
N LYS A 17 2.90 0.56 19.95
CA LYS A 17 2.70 0.32 18.51
C LYS A 17 3.24 1.45 17.65
N ILE A 18 3.09 2.70 18.09
CA ILE A 18 3.62 3.87 17.37
C ILE A 18 5.06 4.22 17.79
N LYS A 19 5.70 3.41 18.63
CA LYS A 19 7.06 3.62 19.17
C LYS A 19 7.26 4.96 19.91
N ALA A 20 6.16 5.57 20.38
CA ALA A 20 6.19 6.87 21.05
C ALA A 20 6.28 6.76 22.58
N ILE A 21 6.15 5.56 23.15
CA ILE A 21 6.14 5.34 24.61
C ILE A 21 7.39 5.86 25.33
N ARG A 22 8.54 5.95 24.63
CA ARG A 22 9.79 6.48 25.18
C ARG A 22 9.85 8.01 25.20
N PHE A 23 9.03 8.65 24.37
CA PHE A 23 9.11 10.09 24.09
C PHE A 23 7.88 10.86 24.62
N VAL A 24 6.95 10.16 25.26
CA VAL A 24 5.69 10.73 25.74
C VAL A 24 5.37 10.14 27.10
N ASP A 25 5.30 11.01 28.12
CA ASP A 25 4.66 10.69 29.38
C ASP A 25 3.24 11.27 29.39
N TYR A 26 2.36 10.69 30.21
CA TYR A 26 0.98 11.16 30.31
C TYR A 26 0.38 10.91 31.70
N LYS A 27 -0.58 11.76 32.07
CA LYS A 27 -1.40 11.64 33.27
C LYS A 27 -2.86 11.46 32.88
N LEU A 28 -3.60 10.66 33.65
CA LEU A 28 -5.03 10.45 33.48
C LEU A 28 -5.78 11.17 34.60
N GLU A 29 -6.61 12.14 34.23
CA GLU A 29 -7.49 12.82 35.18
C GLU A 29 -8.92 12.33 34.99
N PRO A 30 -9.59 11.86 36.06
CA PRO A 30 -10.95 11.36 35.95
C PRO A 30 -11.89 12.53 35.61
N ILE A 31 -12.77 12.30 34.64
CA ILE A 31 -13.84 13.23 34.27
C ILE A 31 -15.17 12.48 34.31
N PHE A 32 -16.22 13.12 34.77
CA PHE A 32 -17.57 12.56 34.76
C PHE A 32 -18.35 13.19 33.61
N VAL A 33 -18.81 12.38 32.68
CA VAL A 33 -19.55 12.84 31.51
C VAL A 33 -20.96 12.29 31.59
N ASN A 34 -21.95 13.17 31.53
CA ASN A 34 -23.35 12.78 31.55
C ASN A 34 -23.81 12.50 30.12
N VAL A 35 -24.12 11.23 29.82
CA VAL A 35 -24.59 10.80 28.50
C VAL A 35 -25.88 10.03 28.68
N LYS A 36 -26.97 10.52 28.07
CA LYS A 36 -28.32 9.89 28.14
C LYS A 36 -28.76 9.58 29.59
N SER A 37 -28.65 10.58 30.48
CA SER A 37 -29.07 10.49 31.88
C SER A 37 -28.31 9.48 32.74
N LYS A 38 -27.11 9.06 32.29
CA LYS A 38 -26.19 8.23 33.07
C LYS A 38 -24.84 8.93 33.17
N GLU A 39 -24.32 9.02 34.40
CA GLU A 39 -23.00 9.56 34.67
C GLU A 39 -21.94 8.49 34.40
N ILE A 40 -21.10 8.73 33.40
CA ILE A 40 -20.04 7.81 33.01
C ILE A 40 -18.70 8.38 33.48
N LYS A 41 -17.96 7.59 34.27
CA LYS A 41 -16.56 7.90 34.63
C LYS A 41 -15.65 7.67 33.42
N SER A 42 -15.13 8.76 32.89
CA SER A 42 -14.17 8.82 31.79
C SER A 42 -12.84 9.43 32.27
N PHE A 43 -11.86 9.57 31.38
CA PHE A 43 -10.54 10.11 31.69
C PHE A 43 -10.09 11.11 30.62
N ARG A 44 -9.57 12.25 31.07
CA ARG A 44 -8.81 13.20 30.24
C ARG A 44 -7.33 12.81 30.27
N ILE A 45 -6.71 12.74 29.10
CA ILE A 45 -5.27 12.47 28.96
C ILE A 45 -4.54 13.81 28.91
N LEU A 46 -3.62 14.04 29.84
CA LEU A 46 -2.71 15.17 29.84
C LEU A 46 -1.32 14.67 29.43
N LEU A 47 -0.79 15.21 28.33
CA LEU A 47 0.55 14.89 27.84
C LEU A 47 1.59 15.67 28.64
N LEU A 48 2.63 14.96 29.08
CA LEU A 48 3.75 15.51 29.83
C LEU A 48 5.00 15.37 28.98
N ASN A 49 5.24 16.37 28.13
CA ASN A 49 6.36 16.34 27.17
C ASN A 49 7.68 16.84 27.80
N ASP A 50 7.64 17.45 28.99
CA ASP A 50 8.78 18.09 29.64
C ASP A 50 9.37 17.31 30.82
N THR A 51 9.01 16.04 30.98
CA THR A 51 9.61 15.21 32.05
C THR A 51 11.10 14.98 31.74
N GLU A 52 11.92 14.93 32.79
CA GLU A 52 13.38 14.70 32.65
C GLU A 52 13.68 13.40 31.88
N LYS A 53 12.86 12.37 32.09
CA LYS A 53 12.94 11.11 31.36
C LYS A 53 12.70 11.29 29.86
N VAL A 54 11.68 12.04 29.45
CA VAL A 54 11.37 12.31 28.04
C VAL A 54 12.48 13.13 27.40
N LYS A 55 12.98 14.17 28.10
CA LYS A 55 14.08 15.01 27.61
C LYS A 55 15.36 14.22 27.38
N GLU A 56 15.75 13.34 28.32
CA GLU A 56 16.94 12.50 28.17
C GLU A 56 16.77 11.50 27.01
N ASN A 57 15.62 10.84 26.88
CA ASN A 57 15.35 9.94 25.76
C ASN A 57 15.40 10.66 24.40
N ILE A 58 14.87 11.88 24.31
CA ILE A 58 14.96 12.71 23.09
C ILE A 58 16.41 13.08 22.79
N LYS A 59 17.19 13.44 23.81
CA LYS A 59 18.61 13.80 23.67
C LYS A 59 19.46 12.62 23.21
N GLU A 60 19.23 11.43 23.77
CA GLU A 60 19.88 10.20 23.31
C GLU A 60 19.51 9.86 21.87
N ALA A 61 18.22 9.90 21.53
CA ALA A 61 17.76 9.62 20.18
C ALA A 61 18.36 10.59 19.14
N ARG A 62 18.46 11.88 19.49
CA ARG A 62 19.10 12.92 18.65
C ARG A 62 20.56 12.61 18.30
N ARG A 63 21.30 11.87 19.16
CA ARG A 63 22.72 11.53 18.87
C ARG A 63 22.84 10.60 17.66
N THR A 64 21.85 9.75 17.44
CA THR A 64 21.82 8.75 16.35
C THR A 64 20.85 9.11 15.24
N ASP A 65 20.10 10.20 15.40
CA ASP A 65 19.11 10.64 14.43
C ASP A 65 19.80 11.12 13.15
N GLY A 66 19.44 10.53 12.02
CA GLY A 66 20.06 10.81 10.72
C GLY A 66 21.40 10.11 10.45
N LEU A 67 21.94 9.32 11.38
CA LEU A 67 23.14 8.51 11.12
C LEU A 67 22.75 7.16 10.50
N TRP A 68 23.34 6.85 9.34
CA TRP A 68 23.17 5.56 8.68
C TRP A 68 24.52 4.88 8.51
N THR A 69 24.63 3.62 8.94
CA THR A 69 25.86 2.82 8.86
C THR A 69 25.59 1.58 8.04
N ILE A 70 26.40 1.35 7.00
CA ILE A 70 26.38 0.12 6.22
C ILE A 70 27.56 -0.74 6.66
N VAL A 71 27.28 -1.93 7.16
CA VAL A 71 28.30 -2.93 7.49
C VAL A 71 28.30 -3.98 6.38
N THR A 72 29.40 -4.10 5.66
CA THR A 72 29.55 -4.99 4.51
C THR A 72 30.92 -5.65 4.51
N ASN A 73 30.98 -6.90 4.04
CA ASN A 73 32.22 -7.64 3.83
C ASN A 73 32.81 -7.44 2.42
N ILE A 74 32.22 -6.55 1.61
CA ILE A 74 32.56 -6.32 0.18
C ILE A 74 33.02 -4.87 -0.06
N CYS A 75 33.93 -4.35 0.76
CA CYS A 75 34.59 -3.07 0.49
C CYS A 75 35.92 -3.32 -0.23
N SER A 76 36.20 -2.59 -1.31
CA SER A 76 37.56 -2.51 -1.86
C SER A 76 38.46 -1.86 -0.81
N LYS A 77 39.57 -2.53 -0.46
CA LYS A 77 40.79 -1.79 -0.11
C LYS A 77 41.33 -1.20 -1.40
N GLU A 78 42.03 -0.07 -1.34
CA GLU A 78 42.43 0.74 -2.50
C GLU A 78 43.17 -0.04 -3.62
N ASP A 79 43.66 -1.26 -3.35
CA ASP A 79 44.35 -2.13 -4.32
C ASP A 79 43.55 -3.34 -4.87
N ASP A 80 42.30 -3.57 -4.45
CA ASP A 80 41.50 -4.71 -4.95
C ASP A 80 40.53 -4.30 -6.07
N LEU A 81 40.90 -4.63 -7.31
CA LEU A 81 40.15 -4.42 -8.58
C LEU A 81 38.75 -5.11 -8.66
N LYS A 82 38.24 -5.67 -7.55
CA LYS A 82 36.95 -6.38 -7.43
C LYS A 82 36.05 -5.90 -6.28
N GLY A 83 36.39 -4.80 -5.62
CA GLY A 83 35.55 -4.23 -4.56
C GLY A 83 34.66 -3.10 -5.05
N PHE A 84 33.48 -2.95 -4.45
CA PHE A 84 32.62 -1.79 -4.66
C PHE A 84 33.17 -0.58 -3.92
N THR A 85 33.24 0.57 -4.58
CA THR A 85 33.52 1.83 -3.91
C THR A 85 32.40 2.17 -2.92
N ALA A 86 32.71 2.99 -1.90
CA ALA A 86 31.72 3.41 -0.91
C ALA A 86 30.47 4.04 -1.56
N ALA A 87 30.64 4.80 -2.64
CA ALA A 87 29.55 5.43 -3.39
C ALA A 87 28.66 4.39 -4.11
N GLU A 88 29.25 3.40 -4.77
CA GLU A 88 28.50 2.33 -5.44
C GLU A 88 27.78 1.44 -4.43
N LEU A 89 28.39 1.20 -3.26
CA LEU A 89 27.78 0.41 -2.20
C LEU A 89 26.58 1.15 -1.57
N ILE A 90 26.69 2.47 -1.36
CA ILE A 90 25.57 3.32 -0.93
C ILE A 90 24.45 3.31 -1.99
N SER A 91 24.79 3.42 -3.28
CA SER A 91 23.80 3.39 -4.36
C SER A 91 23.08 2.05 -4.40
N SER A 92 23.82 0.94 -4.42
CA SER A 92 23.26 -0.41 -4.46
C SER A 92 22.35 -0.70 -3.26
N TYR A 93 22.73 -0.27 -2.05
CA TYR A 93 21.86 -0.40 -0.88
C TYR A 93 20.62 0.50 -0.94
N ARG A 94 20.73 1.71 -1.51
CA ARG A 94 19.55 2.58 -1.74
C ARG A 94 18.59 1.97 -2.77
N ASP A 95 19.11 1.39 -3.85
CA ASP A 95 18.30 0.70 -4.85
C ASP A 95 17.61 -0.53 -4.25
N LYS A 96 18.31 -1.30 -3.41
CA LYS A 96 17.71 -2.38 -2.62
C LYS A 96 16.60 -1.87 -1.69
N ASN A 97 16.79 -0.74 -1.02
CA ASN A 97 15.76 -0.16 -0.15
C ASN A 97 14.52 0.29 -0.94
N GLN A 98 14.68 0.85 -2.16
CA GLN A 98 13.55 1.16 -3.03
C GLN A 98 12.78 -0.10 -3.41
N ILE A 99 13.49 -1.19 -3.70
CA ILE A 99 12.88 -2.49 -3.99
C ILE A 99 12.15 -3.03 -2.75
N GLU A 100 12.74 -2.94 -1.56
CA GLU A 100 12.08 -3.36 -0.31
C GLU A 100 10.88 -2.50 0.07
N GLU A 101 10.94 -1.17 -0.12
CA GLU A 101 9.79 -0.29 0.05
C GLU A 101 8.70 -0.59 -0.98
N ALA A 102 9.07 -0.82 -2.24
CA ALA A 102 8.15 -1.29 -3.26
C ALA A 102 7.48 -2.61 -2.84
N PHE A 103 8.25 -3.58 -2.33
CA PHE A 103 7.70 -4.84 -1.80
C PHE A 103 6.84 -4.65 -0.57
N LYS A 104 7.17 -3.72 0.35
CA LYS A 104 6.32 -3.39 1.51
C LYS A 104 4.99 -2.77 1.06
N ASN A 105 5.03 -1.84 0.10
CA ASN A 105 3.85 -1.20 -0.46
C ASN A 105 2.98 -2.21 -1.23
N VAL A 106 3.58 -3.10 -2.00
CA VAL A 106 2.91 -4.22 -2.68
C VAL A 106 2.28 -5.17 -1.68
N LYS A 107 2.99 -5.56 -0.61
CA LYS A 107 2.45 -6.41 0.46
C LYS A 107 1.26 -5.76 1.17
N SER A 108 1.33 -4.45 1.43
CA SER A 108 0.25 -3.69 2.08
C SER A 108 -0.99 -3.50 1.20
N PHE A 109 -0.82 -3.43 -0.12
CA PHE A 109 -1.91 -3.12 -1.04
C PHE A 109 -2.55 -4.38 -1.66
N ILE A 110 -1.74 -5.38 -2.03
CA ILE A 110 -2.24 -6.57 -2.71
C ILE A 110 -2.61 -7.68 -1.68
N ASN A 111 -2.35 -7.50 -0.38
CA ASN A 111 -2.53 -8.55 0.66
C ASN A 111 -1.88 -9.89 0.28
N VAL A 112 -0.89 -9.85 -0.62
CA VAL A 112 -0.21 -11.04 -1.13
C VAL A 112 0.87 -11.40 -0.14
N GLN A 113 0.46 -12.02 0.95
CA GLN A 113 1.37 -12.83 1.75
C GLN A 113 1.38 -14.22 1.10
N PRO A 114 2.56 -14.80 0.78
CA PRO A 114 2.61 -16.18 0.33
C PRO A 114 2.19 -17.07 1.50
N PHE A 115 0.91 -17.47 1.51
CA PHE A 115 0.42 -18.50 2.41
C PHE A 115 0.82 -19.85 1.81
N HIS A 116 1.80 -20.51 2.43
CA HIS A 116 2.08 -21.95 2.27
C HIS A 116 2.55 -22.43 0.88
N VAL A 117 3.47 -21.72 0.23
CA VAL A 117 4.13 -22.21 -1.00
C VAL A 117 5.61 -22.49 -0.77
N TRP A 118 5.98 -23.77 -0.88
CA TRP A 118 7.29 -24.29 -0.48
C TRP A 118 8.19 -24.67 -1.65
N THR A 119 7.66 -24.72 -2.88
CA THR A 119 8.42 -25.06 -4.09
C THR A 119 8.98 -23.82 -4.78
N SER A 120 10.26 -23.89 -5.17
CA SER A 120 11.00 -22.78 -5.78
C SER A 120 10.33 -22.22 -7.04
N THR A 121 9.68 -23.06 -7.84
CA THR A 121 8.91 -22.67 -9.03
C THR A 121 7.71 -21.79 -8.67
N HIS A 122 6.96 -22.16 -7.63
CA HIS A 122 5.75 -21.45 -7.23
C HIS A 122 6.09 -20.11 -6.58
N VAL A 123 7.16 -20.08 -5.79
CA VAL A 123 7.75 -18.85 -5.26
C VAL A 123 8.13 -17.92 -6.43
N ARG A 124 8.87 -18.42 -7.42
CA ARG A 124 9.29 -17.62 -8.59
C ARG A 124 8.11 -17.05 -9.36
N ALA A 125 7.12 -17.88 -9.70
CA ALA A 125 5.93 -17.44 -10.42
C ALA A 125 5.14 -16.37 -9.65
N HIS A 126 4.99 -16.56 -8.34
CA HIS A 126 4.33 -15.60 -7.47
C HIS A 126 5.05 -14.25 -7.43
N TYR A 127 6.37 -14.26 -7.22
CA TYR A 127 7.19 -13.04 -7.27
C TYR A 127 7.07 -12.34 -8.64
N THR A 128 7.12 -13.10 -9.74
CA THR A 128 6.93 -12.55 -11.08
C THR A 128 5.59 -11.84 -11.22
N ILE A 129 4.48 -12.48 -10.81
CA ILE A 129 3.14 -11.87 -10.89
C ILE A 129 3.07 -10.61 -10.02
N CYS A 130 3.60 -10.64 -8.79
CA CYS A 130 3.61 -9.47 -7.90
C CYS A 130 4.38 -8.30 -8.50
N VAL A 131 5.57 -8.55 -9.07
CA VAL A 131 6.39 -7.52 -9.71
C VAL A 131 5.68 -6.97 -10.94
N LEU A 132 5.06 -7.83 -11.77
CA LEU A 132 4.27 -7.39 -12.92
C LEU A 132 3.10 -6.51 -12.49
N SER A 133 2.33 -6.91 -11.48
CA SER A 133 1.22 -6.09 -10.95
C SER A 133 1.71 -4.74 -10.42
N TYR A 134 2.88 -4.70 -9.77
CA TYR A 134 3.48 -3.46 -9.29
C TYR A 134 3.91 -2.52 -10.42
N LEU A 135 4.58 -3.06 -11.44
CA LEU A 135 4.97 -2.29 -12.62
C LEU A 135 3.75 -1.74 -13.37
N LEU A 136 2.69 -2.53 -13.48
CA LEU A 136 1.43 -2.11 -14.08
C LEU A 136 0.79 -0.96 -13.29
N ASN A 137 0.75 -1.07 -11.96
CA ASN A 137 0.30 -0.01 -11.06
C ASN A 137 1.11 1.30 -11.21
N ILE A 138 2.44 1.22 -11.20
CA ILE A 138 3.30 2.39 -11.44
C ILE A 138 3.00 3.01 -12.81
N THR A 139 2.81 2.18 -13.83
CA THR A 139 2.52 2.64 -15.18
C THR A 139 1.20 3.41 -15.21
N VAL A 140 0.14 2.87 -14.59
CA VAL A 140 -1.15 3.56 -14.44
C VAL A 140 -0.97 4.91 -13.74
N ILE A 141 -0.27 4.96 -12.61
CA ILE A 141 0.00 6.21 -11.88
C ILE A 141 0.77 7.22 -12.76
N ASN A 142 1.79 6.76 -13.48
CA ASN A 142 2.61 7.62 -14.32
C ASN A 142 1.81 8.22 -15.48
N ILE A 143 0.89 7.45 -16.08
CA ILE A 143 -0.01 7.95 -17.12
C ILE A 143 -0.99 8.96 -16.52
N LEU A 144 -1.58 8.68 -15.36
CA LEU A 144 -2.47 9.62 -14.67
C LEU A 144 -1.77 10.95 -14.31
N ARG A 145 -0.50 10.90 -13.90
CA ARG A 145 0.31 12.10 -13.59
C ARG A 145 0.63 12.95 -14.81
N LYS A 146 0.74 12.33 -15.99
CA LYS A 146 1.02 13.01 -17.25
C LYS A 146 -0.25 13.53 -17.93
N GLY A 147 -1.37 12.88 -17.69
CA GLY A 147 -2.68 13.28 -18.23
C GLY A 147 -3.33 14.40 -17.41
N ASP A 148 -4.15 15.20 -18.07
CA ASP A 148 -4.98 16.22 -17.43
C ASP A 148 -6.26 15.59 -16.86
N THR A 149 -6.14 15.01 -15.67
CA THR A 149 -7.24 14.27 -15.01
C THR A 149 -7.26 14.51 -13.51
N ASP A 150 -8.47 14.72 -12.96
CA ASP A 150 -8.71 14.84 -11.52
C ASP A 150 -8.51 13.51 -10.78
N ILE A 151 -8.35 12.39 -11.51
CA ILE A 151 -8.15 11.06 -10.94
C ILE A 151 -6.69 10.91 -10.52
N LYS A 152 -6.43 11.05 -9.21
CA LYS A 152 -5.08 10.95 -8.63
C LYS A 152 -4.70 9.56 -8.11
N SER A 153 -5.64 8.61 -8.12
CA SER A 153 -5.45 7.28 -7.53
C SER A 153 -5.74 6.16 -8.54
N GLN A 154 -4.83 5.19 -8.60
CA GLN A 154 -5.00 3.93 -9.33
C GLN A 154 -6.23 3.14 -8.89
N GLN A 155 -6.60 3.18 -7.60
CA GLN A 155 -7.76 2.45 -7.10
C GLN A 155 -9.06 2.99 -7.71
N THR A 156 -9.18 4.30 -7.85
CA THR A 156 -10.32 4.95 -8.48
C THR A 156 -10.46 4.55 -9.94
N VAL A 157 -9.34 4.44 -10.67
CA VAL A 157 -9.34 3.92 -12.05
C VAL A 157 -9.89 2.49 -12.08
N TYR A 158 -9.41 1.61 -11.21
CA TYR A 158 -9.90 0.23 -11.14
C TYR A 158 -11.38 0.15 -10.78
N ASP A 159 -11.86 0.96 -9.85
CA ASP A 159 -13.27 0.98 -9.47
C ASP A 159 -14.18 1.51 -10.60
N ILE A 160 -13.70 2.44 -11.42
CA ILE A 160 -14.43 2.94 -12.59
C ILE A 160 -14.47 1.88 -13.69
N LEU A 161 -13.32 1.27 -14.02
CA LEU A 161 -13.23 0.25 -15.06
C LEU A 161 -13.95 -1.05 -14.67
N LYS A 162 -13.90 -1.45 -13.39
CA LYS A 162 -14.62 -2.61 -12.85
C LYS A 162 -16.14 -2.53 -13.07
N LYS A 163 -16.70 -1.31 -13.15
CA LYS A 163 -18.13 -1.10 -13.43
C LYS A 163 -18.49 -1.28 -14.91
N GLY A 164 -17.51 -1.44 -15.79
CA GLY A 164 -17.73 -1.80 -17.19
C GLY A 164 -18.14 -3.26 -17.24
N ILE A 165 -19.42 -3.53 -17.51
CA ILE A 165 -20.00 -4.87 -17.44
C ILE A 165 -20.14 -5.43 -18.86
N VAL A 166 -19.61 -6.63 -19.08
CA VAL A 166 -20.00 -7.50 -20.19
C VAL A 166 -21.15 -8.38 -19.70
N GLY A 167 -22.36 -8.14 -20.19
CA GLY A 167 -23.55 -8.93 -19.87
C GLY A 167 -23.63 -10.19 -20.72
N LYS A 168 -23.93 -11.34 -20.11
CA LYS A 168 -24.21 -12.58 -20.84
C LYS A 168 -25.71 -12.67 -21.13
N ILE A 169 -26.09 -12.80 -22.40
CA ILE A 169 -27.47 -13.03 -22.83
C ILE A 169 -27.59 -14.47 -23.33
N SER A 170 -28.33 -15.28 -22.58
CA SER A 170 -28.72 -16.64 -22.99
C SER A 170 -30.18 -16.62 -23.44
N ILE A 171 -30.48 -17.04 -24.66
CA ILE A 171 -31.85 -17.24 -25.13
C ILE A 171 -32.20 -18.71 -24.90
N LYS A 172 -33.29 -19.00 -24.15
CA LYS A 172 -33.68 -20.38 -23.77
C LYS A 172 -33.83 -21.38 -24.92
N ASN A 173 -33.97 -20.91 -26.17
CA ASN A 173 -34.17 -21.74 -27.36
C ASN A 173 -32.99 -21.68 -28.36
N ALA A 174 -31.91 -20.96 -28.05
CA ALA A 174 -30.71 -20.91 -28.89
C ALA A 174 -29.53 -21.44 -28.10
N SER A 175 -28.79 -22.39 -28.69
CA SER A 175 -27.64 -23.04 -28.06
C SER A 175 -26.44 -22.11 -27.83
N ASP A 176 -26.51 -20.86 -28.30
CA ASP A 176 -25.41 -19.90 -28.24
C ASP A 176 -25.64 -18.81 -27.19
N ASP A 177 -24.75 -18.83 -26.19
CA ASP A 177 -24.56 -17.76 -25.24
C ASP A 177 -23.87 -16.56 -25.92
N ASN A 178 -24.52 -15.40 -25.94
CA ASN A 178 -23.94 -14.19 -26.51
C ASN A 178 -23.51 -13.21 -25.42
N LEU A 179 -22.23 -12.85 -25.39
CA LEU A 179 -21.72 -11.78 -24.52
C LEU A 179 -22.00 -10.42 -25.17
N LYS A 180 -22.47 -9.44 -24.39
CA LYS A 180 -22.70 -8.06 -24.83
C LYS A 180 -22.02 -7.06 -23.92
N LEU A 181 -21.31 -6.10 -24.50
CA LEU A 181 -20.79 -4.96 -23.75
C LEU A 181 -21.94 -4.00 -23.40
N ILE A 182 -22.09 -3.63 -22.13
CA ILE A 182 -23.03 -2.58 -21.72
C ILE A 182 -22.40 -1.21 -22.03
N LEU A 183 -23.22 -0.24 -22.48
CA LEU A 183 -22.81 1.13 -22.84
C LEU A 183 -21.80 1.71 -21.83
N LEU A 184 -20.63 2.11 -22.33
CA LEU A 184 -19.60 2.71 -21.47
C LEU A 184 -20.08 4.03 -20.89
N LYS A 185 -19.70 4.28 -19.64
CA LYS A 185 -19.87 5.59 -19.03
C LYS A 185 -18.80 6.56 -19.58
N PRO A 186 -19.09 7.88 -19.65
CA PRO A 186 -18.12 8.88 -20.10
C PRO A 186 -16.77 8.83 -19.39
N ASP A 187 -16.77 8.52 -18.08
CA ASP A 187 -15.55 8.37 -17.29
C ASP A 187 -14.67 7.20 -17.76
N GLN A 188 -15.29 6.11 -18.23
CA GLN A 188 -14.58 4.93 -18.72
C GLN A 188 -13.94 5.23 -20.09
N GLU A 189 -14.66 5.92 -20.97
CA GLU A 189 -14.10 6.38 -22.24
C GLU A 189 -12.93 7.34 -22.03
N LYS A 190 -13.05 8.28 -21.10
CA LYS A 190 -11.96 9.22 -20.77
C LYS A 190 -10.71 8.47 -20.29
N ILE A 191 -10.87 7.46 -19.44
CA ILE A 191 -9.77 6.61 -18.98
C ILE A 191 -9.15 5.80 -20.12
N LEU A 192 -9.96 5.23 -21.02
CA LEU A 192 -9.46 4.44 -22.16
C LEU A 192 -8.70 5.30 -23.17
N LYS A 193 -9.17 6.53 -23.43
CA LYS A 193 -8.43 7.54 -24.22
C LYS A 193 -7.10 7.92 -23.57
N LEU A 194 -7.11 8.13 -22.25
CA LEU A 194 -5.90 8.45 -21.48
C LEU A 194 -4.86 7.31 -21.54
N PHE A 195 -5.32 6.06 -21.60
CA PHE A 195 -4.45 4.90 -21.82
C PHE A 195 -4.15 4.59 -23.29
N GLN A 196 -4.63 5.38 -24.26
CA GLN A 196 -4.49 5.12 -25.69
C GLN A 196 -4.99 3.72 -26.11
N ASN A 197 -6.08 3.29 -25.47
CA ASN A 197 -6.65 1.95 -25.61
C ASN A 197 -8.10 2.00 -26.11
N GLU A 198 -8.47 3.00 -26.93
CA GLU A 198 -9.82 3.07 -27.50
C GLU A 198 -10.14 1.87 -28.39
N GLY A 199 -9.12 1.28 -29.02
CA GLY A 199 -9.22 0.10 -29.89
C GLY A 199 -9.82 -1.14 -29.22
N ILE A 200 -9.79 -1.22 -27.88
CA ILE A 200 -10.39 -2.33 -27.12
C ILE A 200 -11.92 -2.35 -27.26
N ILE A 201 -12.54 -1.19 -27.50
CA ILE A 201 -14.01 -1.07 -27.65
C ILE A 201 -14.43 -1.24 -29.12
N GLU A 202 -13.48 -1.33 -30.06
CA GLU A 202 -13.84 -1.45 -31.47
C GLU A 202 -14.61 -2.75 -31.75
N LYS A 203 -15.67 -2.64 -32.56
CA LYS A 203 -16.53 -3.79 -32.94
C LYS A 203 -15.71 -4.95 -33.51
N LYS A 204 -14.60 -4.68 -34.19
CA LYS A 204 -13.70 -5.71 -34.74
C LYS A 204 -12.99 -6.50 -33.63
N TYR A 205 -12.46 -5.81 -32.63
CA TYR A 205 -11.76 -6.40 -31.49
C TYR A 205 -12.73 -7.14 -30.57
N LEU A 206 -13.89 -6.55 -30.28
CA LEU A 206 -14.93 -7.20 -29.48
C LEU A 206 -15.47 -8.48 -30.15
N LYS A 207 -15.65 -8.47 -31.47
CA LYS A 207 -16.02 -9.68 -32.23
C LYS A 207 -14.96 -10.77 -32.14
N SER A 208 -13.66 -10.44 -32.14
CA SER A 208 -12.61 -11.46 -31.93
C SER A 208 -12.64 -12.09 -30.54
N MET A 209 -13.29 -11.45 -29.57
CA MET A 209 -13.51 -11.96 -28.22
C MET A 209 -14.90 -12.59 -28.02
N ASN A 210 -15.68 -12.80 -29.11
CA ASN A 210 -17.09 -13.21 -29.05
C ASN A 210 -17.99 -12.27 -28.22
N ILE A 211 -17.65 -10.98 -28.16
CA ILE A 211 -18.44 -9.94 -27.49
C ILE A 211 -19.15 -9.09 -28.55
N ASN A 212 -20.47 -9.04 -28.49
CA ASN A 212 -21.29 -8.19 -29.32
C ASN A 212 -21.44 -6.78 -28.71
N TYR A 213 -21.45 -5.76 -29.56
CA TYR A 213 -21.62 -4.36 -29.16
C TYR A 213 -22.91 -3.82 -29.79
N SER A 214 -23.81 -3.19 -29.01
CA SER A 214 -24.98 -2.49 -29.55
C SER A 214 -24.58 -1.10 -30.02
#